data_AF-A0A7V8CYC1-F1
#
_entry.id   AF-A0A7V8CYC1-F1
#
_cell.length_a   1.000
_cell.length_b   1.000
_cell.length_c   1.000
_cell.angle_alpha   90.00
_cell.angle_beta   90.00
_cell.angle_gamma   90.00
#
_symmetry.space_group_name_H-M   'P 1'
#
loop_
_entity.id
_entity.type
_entity.pdbx_description
1 polymer ?
#
loop_
_entity_poly.entity_id
_entity_poly.type
_entity_poly.pdbx_seq_one_letter_code
_entity_poly.pdbx_strand_id
1 'polypeptide(L)'
;MEKPGFYRGRHYSDYTDNIRMLVGEGKFDVLERLLLRLVSTAEQENIATRSGVAAWPYDLLGALYHDEHAYVKEAAIYERFSRQSHTPDRFLFVNRLARARGMLLA
;
A
#
# COMPACT_ATOMS: atom_id res chain seq x y z
N MET A 1 -10.45 3.72 19.55
CA MET A 1 -9.35 3.62 18.56
C MET A 1 -8.88 2.19 18.55
N GLU A 2 -8.62 1.62 17.37
CA GLU A 2 -8.04 0.27 17.26
C GLU A 2 -6.59 0.29 17.73
N LYS A 3 -6.08 -0.88 18.16
CA LYS A 3 -4.66 -1.04 18.52
C LYS A 3 -3.78 -0.76 17.30
N PRO A 4 -2.61 -0.09 17.43
CA PRO A 4 -1.67 0.06 16.31
C PRO A 4 -1.37 -1.29 15.64
N GLY A 5 -1.39 -1.32 14.31
CA GLY A 5 -1.25 -2.55 13.53
C GLY A 5 -2.55 -3.34 13.32
N PHE A 6 -3.66 -2.97 13.97
CA PHE A 6 -4.94 -3.67 13.86
C PHE A 6 -5.98 -2.87 13.09
N TYR A 7 -6.72 -3.58 12.23
CA TYR A 7 -7.90 -3.09 11.54
C TYR A 7 -9.02 -4.12 11.69
N ARG A 8 -10.23 -3.68 12.05
CA ARG A 8 -11.40 -4.53 12.34
C ARG A 8 -11.07 -5.77 13.19
N GLY A 9 -10.28 -5.56 14.25
CA GLY A 9 -9.89 -6.61 15.20
C GLY A 9 -8.86 -7.63 14.68
N ARG A 10 -8.26 -7.44 13.50
CA ARG A 10 -7.23 -8.32 12.93
C ARG A 10 -5.96 -7.54 12.64
N HIS A 11 -4.79 -8.18 12.73
CA HIS A 11 -3.54 -7.53 12.37
C HIS A 11 -3.54 -7.29 10.85
N TYR A 12 -2.98 -6.17 10.39
CA TYR A 12 -3.08 -5.80 8.96
C TYR A 12 -2.43 -6.83 8.03
N SER A 13 -1.43 -7.60 8.52
CA SER A 13 -0.80 -8.70 7.79
C SER A 13 -1.74 -9.88 7.51
N ASP A 14 -2.84 -10.01 8.24
CA ASP A 14 -3.74 -11.17 8.18
C ASP A 14 -4.79 -11.05 7.06
N TYR A 15 -4.73 -9.97 6.28
CA TYR A 15 -5.70 -9.66 5.22
C TYR A 15 -5.36 -10.27 3.85
N THR A 16 -4.32 -11.10 3.75
CA THR A 16 -3.87 -11.70 2.48
C THR A 16 -4.97 -12.49 1.77
N ASP A 17 -5.75 -13.29 2.50
CA ASP A 17 -6.86 -14.06 1.91
C ASP A 17 -8.03 -13.17 1.52
N ASN A 18 -8.32 -12.10 2.28
CA ASN A 18 -9.32 -11.10 1.89
C ASN A 18 -8.93 -10.39 0.58
N ILE A 19 -7.64 -10.07 0.41
CA ILE A 19 -7.12 -9.47 -0.82
C ILE A 19 -7.28 -10.43 -1.99
N ARG A 20 -6.85 -11.70 -1.84
CA ARG A 20 -7.01 -12.74 -2.87
C ARG A 20 -8.45 -12.91 -3.31
N MET A 21 -9.38 -12.96 -2.35
CA MET A 21 -10.81 -13.06 -2.63
C MET A 21 -11.32 -11.85 -3.42
N LEU A 22 -10.99 -10.62 -3.02
CA LEU A 22 -11.43 -9.40 -3.72
C LEU A 22 -10.88 -9.30 -5.15
N VAL A 23 -9.63 -9.72 -5.36
CA VAL A 23 -9.03 -9.82 -6.70
C VAL A 23 -9.79 -10.85 -7.53
N GLY A 24 -10.07 -12.04 -6.99
CA GLY A 24 -10.81 -13.09 -7.69
C GLY A 24 -12.25 -12.70 -8.04
N GLU A 25 -12.89 -11.86 -7.21
CA GLU A 25 -14.24 -11.33 -7.43
C GLU A 25 -14.27 -10.07 -8.32
N GLY A 26 -13.11 -9.55 -8.76
CA GLY A 26 -13.03 -8.31 -9.53
C GLY A 26 -13.52 -7.07 -8.77
N LYS A 27 -13.56 -7.10 -7.43
CA LYS A 27 -14.07 -6.00 -6.59
C LYS A 27 -12.97 -4.98 -6.29
N PHE A 28 -12.42 -4.38 -7.35
CA PHE A 28 -11.27 -3.48 -7.28
C PHE A 28 -11.51 -2.22 -6.42
N ASP A 29 -12.70 -1.63 -6.46
CA ASP A 29 -13.07 -0.50 -5.59
C ASP A 29 -13.00 -0.86 -4.09
N VAL A 30 -13.40 -2.09 -3.74
CA VAL A 30 -13.38 -2.58 -2.36
C VAL A 30 -11.95 -2.89 -1.95
N LEU A 31 -11.16 -3.45 -2.88
CA LEU A 31 -9.74 -3.71 -2.69
C LEU A 31 -8.95 -2.42 -2.46
N GLU A 32 -9.16 -1.37 -3.25
CA GLU A 32 -8.54 -0.06 -3.08
C GLU A 32 -8.79 0.47 -1.65
N ARG A 33 -10.06 0.49 -1.23
CA ARG A 33 -10.44 0.95 0.12
C ARG A 33 -9.80 0.11 1.21
N LEU A 34 -9.73 -1.21 1.04
CA LEU A 34 -9.07 -2.10 2.00
C LEU A 34 -7.57 -1.76 2.09
N LEU A 35 -6.87 -1.74 0.96
CA LEU A 35 -5.43 -1.47 0.92
C LEU A 35 -5.08 -0.09 1.50
N LEU A 36 -5.86 0.95 1.21
CA LEU A 36 -5.70 2.28 1.83
C LEU A 36 -5.84 2.25 3.36
N ARG A 37 -6.74 1.41 3.90
CA ARG A 37 -6.87 1.21 5.34
C ARG A 37 -5.64 0.48 5.89
N LEU A 38 -5.17 -0.57 5.23
CA LEU A 38 -4.00 -1.34 5.67
C LEU A 38 -2.72 -0.49 5.64
N VAL A 39 -2.53 0.37 4.63
CA VAL A 39 -1.47 1.39 4.60
C VAL A 39 -1.52 2.25 5.86
N SER A 40 -2.69 2.81 6.16
CA SER A 40 -2.84 3.70 7.32
C SER A 40 -2.63 2.96 8.65
N THR A 41 -3.04 1.69 8.74
CA THR A 41 -2.83 0.84 9.92
C THR A 41 -1.36 0.49 10.13
N ALA A 42 -0.62 0.19 9.06
CA ALA A 42 0.82 -0.08 9.12
C ALA A 42 1.62 1.18 9.52
N GLU A 43 1.25 2.36 9.00
CA GLU A 43 1.85 3.62 9.42
C GLU A 43 1.64 3.91 10.91
N GLN A 44 0.42 3.65 11.42
CA GLN A 44 0.12 3.79 12.85
C GLN A 44 0.95 2.84 13.71
N GLU A 45 1.13 1.60 13.26
CA GLU A 45 2.03 0.66 13.94
C GLU A 45 3.46 1.21 13.98
N ASN A 46 4.00 1.64 12.84
CA ASN A 46 5.35 2.21 12.79
C ASN A 46 5.50 3.44 13.69
N ILE A 47 4.49 4.31 13.79
CA ILE A 47 4.53 5.44 14.74
C ILE A 47 4.67 4.94 16.19
N ALA A 48 3.98 3.86 16.54
CA ALA A 48 4.01 3.29 17.89
C ALA A 48 5.28 2.47 18.19
N THR A 49 5.80 1.73 17.21
CA THR A 49 6.87 0.74 17.40
C THR A 49 8.23 1.18 16.87
N ARG A 50 8.26 2.16 15.95
CA ARG A 50 9.42 2.63 15.19
C ARG A 50 10.14 1.51 14.43
N SER A 51 9.42 0.46 14.05
CA SER A 51 9.98 -0.72 13.40
C SER A 51 10.09 -0.61 11.88
N GLY A 52 9.53 0.45 11.29
CA GLY A 52 9.40 0.63 9.85
C GLY A 52 8.06 0.10 9.31
N VAL A 53 7.55 0.73 8.24
CA VAL A 53 6.34 0.24 7.56
C VAL A 53 6.64 -0.89 6.59
N ALA A 54 5.72 -1.83 6.47
CA ALA A 54 5.79 -2.87 5.45
C ALA A 54 5.47 -2.29 4.05
N ALA A 55 6.25 -2.70 3.07
CA ALA A 55 6.13 -2.31 1.66
C ALA A 55 4.86 -2.81 0.96
N TRP A 56 4.39 -4.00 1.32
CA TRP A 56 3.42 -4.75 0.53
C TRP A 56 2.06 -4.05 0.31
N PRO A 57 1.46 -3.29 1.26
CA PRO A 57 0.18 -2.63 1.01
C PRO A 57 0.32 -1.51 -0.03
N TYR A 58 1.45 -0.81 -0.02
CA TYR A 58 1.77 0.25 -0.98
C TYR A 58 2.02 -0.35 -2.37
N ASP A 59 2.75 -1.47 -2.44
CA ASP A 59 3.02 -2.18 -3.69
C ASP A 59 1.73 -2.66 -4.38
N LEU A 60 0.83 -3.29 -3.62
CA LEU A 60 -0.45 -3.76 -4.17
C LEU A 60 -1.33 -2.61 -4.63
N LEU A 61 -1.36 -1.50 -3.89
CA LEU A 61 -2.14 -0.33 -4.26
C LEU A 61 -1.54 0.37 -5.50
N GLY A 62 -0.22 0.45 -5.59
CA GLY A 62 0.48 0.96 -6.77
C GLY A 62 0.22 0.11 -8.01
N ALA A 63 0.25 -1.22 -7.90
CA ALA A 63 -0.10 -2.13 -8.99
C ALA A 63 -1.56 -1.97 -9.44
N LEU A 64 -2.50 -1.87 -8.48
CA LEU A 64 -3.91 -1.62 -8.80
C LEU A 64 -4.09 -0.31 -9.59
N TYR A 65 -3.43 0.76 -9.16
CA TYR A 65 -3.49 2.05 -9.86
C TYR A 65 -2.82 2.02 -11.23
N HIS A 66 -1.76 1.23 -11.40
CA HIS A 66 -1.13 1.04 -12.69
C HIS A 66 -2.08 0.37 -13.69
N ASP A 67 -2.74 -0.70 -13.26
CA ASP A 67 -3.69 -1.48 -14.08
C ASP A 67 -4.92 -0.63 -14.47
N GLU A 68 -5.32 0.31 -13.62
CA GLU A 68 -6.39 1.29 -13.89
C GLU A 68 -5.92 2.52 -14.68
N HIS A 69 -4.64 2.57 -15.09
CA HIS A 69 -4.00 3.75 -15.69
C HIS A 69 -4.11 5.04 -14.84
N ALA A 70 -4.33 4.89 -13.53
CA ALA A 70 -4.44 5.96 -12.56
C ALA A 70 -3.05 6.44 -12.07
N TYR A 71 -2.18 6.84 -13.01
CA TYR A 71 -0.76 7.11 -12.73
C TYR A 71 -0.52 8.23 -11.69
N VAL A 72 -1.44 9.18 -11.56
CA VAL A 72 -1.38 10.20 -10.50
C VAL A 72 -1.50 9.55 -9.12
N LYS A 73 -2.43 8.60 -8.95
CA LYS A 73 -2.59 7.85 -7.71
C LYS A 73 -1.41 6.92 -7.47
N GLU A 74 -0.91 6.26 -8.52
CA GLU A 74 0.28 5.41 -8.48
C GLU A 74 1.51 6.18 -7.96
N ALA A 75 1.80 7.36 -8.53
CA ALA A 75 2.89 8.20 -8.08
C ALA A 75 2.69 8.65 -6.62
N ALA A 76 1.47 9.07 -6.27
CA ALA A 76 1.15 9.55 -4.92
C ALA A 76 1.37 8.47 -3.84
N ILE A 77 1.02 7.20 -4.10
CA ILE A 77 1.23 6.14 -3.11
C ILE A 77 2.71 5.80 -2.92
N TYR A 78 3.50 5.78 -3.99
CA TYR A 78 4.94 5.53 -3.88
C TYR A 78 5.68 6.71 -3.23
N GLU A 79 5.26 7.95 -3.48
CA GLU A 79 5.77 9.11 -2.76
C GLU A 79 5.39 9.09 -1.27
N ARG A 80 4.19 8.60 -0.93
CA ARG A 80 3.79 8.41 0.47
C ARG A 80 4.70 7.40 1.15
N PHE A 81 4.99 6.27 0.50
CA PHE A 81 5.91 5.25 1.02
C PHE A 81 7.33 5.79 1.20
N SER A 82 7.85 6.55 0.22
CA SER A 82 9.23 7.07 0.27
C SER A 82 9.48 8.06 1.42
N ARG A 83 8.41 8.58 2.04
CA ARG A 83 8.49 9.47 3.21
C ARG A 83 8.43 8.69 4.54
N GLN A 84 8.14 7.40 4.52
CA GLN A 84 8.08 6.57 5.72
C GLN A 84 9.46 6.01 6.07
N SER A 85 9.73 5.84 7.37
CA SER A 85 10.75 4.87 7.79
C SER A 85 10.25 3.49 7.41
N HIS A 86 11.04 2.76 6.63
CA HIS A 86 10.70 1.43 6.15
C HIS A 86 11.81 0.45 6.56
N THR A 87 11.46 -0.82 6.73
CA THR A 87 12.45 -1.85 7.03
C THR A 87 13.42 -2.00 5.84
N PRO A 88 14.71 -2.34 6.09
CA PRO A 88 15.73 -2.43 5.03
C PRO A 88 15.49 -3.55 4.01
N ASP A 89 14.54 -4.46 4.26
CA ASP A 89 14.14 -5.57 3.41
C ASP A 89 13.07 -5.20 2.38
N ARG A 90 13.41 -4.31 1.44
CA ARG A 90 13.13 -4.43 -0.02
C ARG A 90 13.50 -3.15 -0.77
N PHE A 91 14.62 -3.20 -1.46
CA PHE A 91 14.92 -2.35 -2.61
C PHE A 91 13.92 -2.64 -3.74
N LEU A 92 12.87 -1.83 -3.96
CA LEU A 92 12.06 -1.92 -5.19
C LEU A 92 11.16 -0.69 -5.52
N PHE A 93 11.21 0.41 -4.75
CA PHE A 93 10.28 1.54 -4.95
C PHE A 93 10.81 2.66 -5.86
N VAL A 94 12.12 2.94 -5.85
CA VAL A 94 12.70 4.06 -6.61
C VAL A 94 12.45 3.93 -8.12
N ASN A 95 12.63 2.71 -8.66
CA ASN A 95 12.40 2.45 -10.09
C ASN A 95 10.91 2.53 -10.48
N ARG A 96 10.01 2.15 -9.57
CA ARG A 96 8.56 2.21 -9.83
C ARG A 96 8.03 3.64 -9.79
N LEU A 97 8.50 4.47 -8.85
CA LEU A 97 8.14 5.89 -8.81
C LEU A 97 8.64 6.64 -10.06
N ALA A 98 9.87 6.38 -10.50
CA ALA A 98 10.40 6.98 -11.72
C ALA A 98 9.55 6.61 -12.95
N ARG A 99 9.12 5.34 -13.05
CA ARG A 99 8.22 4.88 -14.11
C ARG A 99 6.85 5.57 -14.07
N ALA A 100 6.20 5.61 -12.90
CA ALA A 100 4.89 6.24 -12.74
C ALA A 100 4.91 7.73 -13.13
N ARG A 101 5.98 8.45 -12.73
CA ARG A 101 6.18 9.85 -13.14
C ARG A 101 6.41 10.02 -14.64
N GLY A 102 7.10 9.08 -15.29
CA GLY A 102 7.27 9.08 -16.75
C GLY A 102 5.94 8.96 -17.50
N MET A 103 5.00 8.16 -16.97
CA MET A 103 3.66 8.00 -17.56
C MET A 103 2.76 9.23 -17.41
N LEU A 104 3.07 10.17 -16.52
CA LEU A 104 2.34 11.45 -16.41
C LEU A 104 2.69 12.43 -17.54
N LEU A 105 3.80 12.19 -18.25
CA LEU A 105 4.34 13.08 -19.29
C LEU A 105 4.15 12.53 -20.71
N ALA A 106 3.59 11.32 -20.85
CA ALA A 106 3.34 10.62 -22.10
C ALA A 106 1.86 10.74 -22.49
#